data_AF-A0A2V8TQ97-F1
#
_entry.id   AF-A0A2V8TQ97-F1
#
_cell.length_a   1.000
_cell.length_b   1.000
_cell.length_c   1.000
_cell.angle_alpha   90.00
_cell.angle_beta   90.00
_cell.angle_gamma   90.00
#
_symmetry.space_group_name_H-M   'P 1'
#
loop_
_entity.id
_entity.type
_entity.pdbx_description
1 polymer ?
#
loop_
_entity_poly.entity_id
_entity_poly.type
_entity_poly.pdbx_seq_one_letter_code
_entity_poly.pdbx_strand_id
1 'polypeptide(L)' 'YTAHENLQRLRNRGLSHKRSLALREFALGLEALHRFTDGEPLYRVHECVFGVLALESEPVDPRL' A
#
# COMPACT_ATOMS: atom_id res chain seq x y z
N TYR A 1 14.32 20.72 7.05
CA TYR A 1 14.05 20.14 5.72
C TYR A 1 13.95 21.18 4.62
N THR A 2 13.72 22.47 4.91
CA THR A 2 13.47 23.52 3.92
C THR A 2 14.73 24.19 3.34
N ALA A 3 15.92 23.95 3.91
CA ALA A 3 17.17 24.46 3.34
C ALA A 3 17.38 23.95 1.90
N HIS A 4 17.97 24.77 1.03
CA HIS A 4 18.04 24.52 -0.42
C HIS A 4 18.70 23.18 -0.78
N GLU A 5 19.75 22.80 -0.05
CA GLU A 5 20.46 21.52 -0.16
C GLU A 5 19.58 20.30 0.16
N ASN A 6 18.63 20.44 1.10
CA ASN A 6 17.70 19.37 1.44
C ASN A 6 16.64 19.20 0.35
N LEU A 7 16.16 20.28 -0.25
CA LEU A 7 15.16 20.25 -1.31
C LEU A 7 15.66 19.52 -2.56
N GLN A 8 16.94 19.66 -2.91
CA GLN A 8 17.54 18.91 -4.02
C GLN A 8 17.53 17.39 -3.78
N ARG A 9 17.85 16.92 -2.56
CA ARG A 9 17.77 15.48 -2.23
C ARG A 9 16.32 14.97 -2.16
N LEU A 10 15.40 15.76 -1.62
CA LEU A 10 13.98 15.36 -1.47
C LEU A 10 13.26 15.22 -2.81
N ARG A 11 13.65 16.04 -3.80
CA ARG A 11 13.06 16.03 -5.15
C ARG A 11 13.38 14.75 -5.96
N ASN A 12 14.46 14.04 -5.60
CA ASN A 12 14.88 12.80 -6.26
C ASN A 12 14.35 11.51 -5.60
N ARG A 13 13.37 11.60 -4.69
CA ARG A 13 12.80 10.39 -4.06
C ARG A 13 11.98 9.56 -5.06
N GLY A 14 12.21 8.25 -5.05
CA GLY A 14 11.46 7.29 -5.89
C GLY A 14 10.04 7.06 -5.37
N LEU A 15 9.05 7.76 -5.94
CA LEU A 15 7.64 7.62 -5.59
C LEU A 15 6.94 6.41 -6.24
N SER A 16 7.53 5.85 -7.29
CA SER A 16 6.91 4.80 -8.11
C SER A 16 6.58 3.55 -7.31
N HIS A 17 7.51 3.13 -6.45
CA HIS A 17 7.35 1.92 -5.64
C HIS A 17 6.21 2.05 -4.62
N LYS A 18 6.19 3.15 -3.84
CA LYS A 18 5.11 3.41 -2.87
C LYS A 18 3.75 3.55 -3.55
N ARG A 19 3.68 4.22 -4.71
CA ARG A 19 2.44 4.31 -5.51
C ARG A 19 1.96 2.94 -5.98
N SER A 20 2.87 2.09 -6.43
CA SER A 20 2.53 0.73 -6.87
C SER A 20 2.03 -0.14 -5.71
N LEU A 21 2.62 -0.02 -4.51
CA LEU A 21 2.14 -0.71 -3.30
C LEU A 21 0.74 -0.22 -2.91
N ALA A 22 0.54 1.10 -2.82
CA ALA A 22 -0.75 1.69 -2.48
C ALA A 22 -1.89 1.25 -3.42
N LEU A 23 -1.63 1.15 -4.72
CA LEU A 23 -2.63 0.66 -5.68
C LEU A 23 -3.01 -0.81 -5.45
N ARG A 24 -2.04 -1.66 -5.11
CA ARG A 24 -2.27 -3.09 -4.83
C ARG A 24 -3.01 -3.29 -3.51
N GLU A 25 -2.61 -2.58 -2.47
CA GLU A 25 -3.31 -2.55 -1.17
C GLU A 25 -4.77 -2.10 -1.34
N PHE A 26 -4.99 -1.02 -2.09
CA PHE A 26 -6.33 -0.50 -2.35
C PHE A 26 -7.22 -1.52 -3.08
N ALA A 27 -6.69 -2.19 -4.11
CA ALA A 27 -7.43 -3.20 -4.85
C ALA A 27 -7.80 -4.40 -3.96
N LEU A 28 -6.86 -4.89 -3.14
CA LEU A 28 -7.12 -5.96 -2.18
C LEU A 28 -8.15 -5.54 -1.13
N GLY A 29 -8.10 -4.31 -0.64
CA GLY A 29 -9.07 -3.78 0.32
C GLY A 29 -10.49 -3.71 -0.25
N LEU A 30 -10.64 -3.22 -1.49
CA LEU A 30 -11.94 -3.19 -2.17
C LEU A 30 -12.49 -4.60 -2.40
N GLU A 31 -11.66 -5.53 -2.83
CA GLU A 31 -12.07 -6.94 -3.04
C GLU A 31 -12.50 -7.60 -1.73
N ALA A 32 -11.78 -7.37 -0.63
CA ALA A 32 -12.15 -7.90 0.68
C ALA A 32 -13.55 -7.41 1.12
N LEU A 33 -13.85 -6.13 0.89
CA LEU A 33 -15.15 -5.54 1.19
C LEU A 33 -16.25 -6.14 0.33
N HIS A 34 -16.05 -6.29 -0.99
CA HIS A 34 -17.02 -6.94 -1.87
C HIS A 34 -17.32 -8.37 -1.44
N ARG A 35 -16.29 -9.18 -1.19
CA ARG A 35 -16.46 -10.57 -0.73
C ARG A 35 -17.21 -10.65 0.60
N PHE A 36 -16.94 -9.71 1.50
CA PHE A 36 -17.65 -9.63 2.77
C PHE A 36 -19.14 -9.28 2.58
N THR A 37 -19.45 -8.29 1.74
CA THR A 37 -20.85 -7.89 1.47
C THR A 37 -21.64 -8.96 0.72
N ASP A 38 -20.97 -9.75 -0.11
CA ASP A 38 -21.58 -10.86 -0.86
C ASP A 38 -21.75 -12.14 -0.02
N GLY A 39 -21.27 -12.12 1.23
CA GLY A 39 -21.39 -13.26 2.15
C GLY A 39 -20.47 -14.43 1.81
N GLU A 40 -19.36 -14.19 1.11
CA GLU A 40 -18.37 -15.23 0.85
C GLU A 40 -17.78 -15.80 2.15
N PRO A 41 -17.30 -17.06 2.12
CA PRO A 41 -16.63 -17.66 3.26
C PRO A 41 -15.47 -16.80 3.78
N LEU A 42 -15.30 -16.76 5.10
CA LEU A 42 -14.35 -15.86 5.77
C LEU A 42 -12.90 -16.02 5.27
N TYR A 43 -12.47 -17.22 4.87
CA TYR A 43 -11.13 -17.43 4.33
C TYR A 43 -10.88 -16.68 3.01
N ARG A 44 -11.93 -16.43 2.20
CA ARG A 44 -11.86 -15.67 0.95
C ARG A 44 -11.71 -14.17 1.21
N VAL A 45 -12.35 -13.67 2.26
CA VAL A 45 -12.18 -12.29 2.73
C VAL A 45 -10.76 -12.11 3.30
N HIS A 46 -10.33 -13.04 4.16
CA HIS A 46 -9.02 -12.98 4.80
C HIS A 46 -7.85 -13.16 3.83
N GLU A 47 -8.02 -13.90 2.73
CA GLU A 47 -7.04 -13.95 1.64
C GLU A 47 -6.61 -12.53 1.21
N CYS A 48 -7.58 -11.64 0.98
CA CYS A 48 -7.32 -10.25 0.59
C CYS A 48 -6.73 -9.41 1.73
N VAL A 49 -7.29 -9.53 2.94
CA VAL A 49 -6.83 -8.78 4.13
C VAL A 49 -5.38 -9.13 4.48
N PHE A 50 -5.01 -10.40 4.46
CA PHE A 50 -3.63 -10.82 4.72
C PHE A 50 -2.69 -10.45 3.56
N GLY A 51 -3.20 -10.36 2.33
CA GLY A 51 -2.47 -9.77 1.21
C GLY A 51 -2.04 -8.33 1.50
N VAL A 52 -2.93 -7.49 2.05
CA VAL A 52 -2.58 -6.10 2.47
C VAL A 52 -1.49 -6.12 3.53
N LEU A 53 -1.64 -6.95 4.57
CA LEU A 53 -0.64 -7.06 5.65
C LEU A 53 0.74 -7.51 5.11
N ALA A 54 0.76 -8.39 4.12
CA ALA A 54 1.99 -8.83 3.47
C ALA A 54 2.67 -7.69 2.69
N LEU A 55 1.91 -6.86 1.99
CA LEU A 55 2.44 -5.70 1.25
C LEU A 55 3.03 -4.63 2.17
N GLU A 56 2.44 -4.41 3.35
CA GLU A 56 2.96 -3.47 4.36
C GLU A 56 4.35 -3.88 4.92
N SER A 57 4.75 -5.14 4.72
CA SER A 57 6.08 -5.61 5.13
C SER A 57 7.18 -5.25 4.10
N GLU A 58 6.81 -4.76 2.91
CA GLU A 58 7.78 -4.35 1.89
C GLU A 58 8.47 -3.04 2.27
N PRO A 59 9.81 -2.97 2.21
CA PRO A 59 10.55 -1.79 2.63
C PRO A 59 10.31 -0.61 1.68
N VAL A 60 9.68 0.44 2.20
CA VAL A 60 9.51 1.75 1.54
C VAL A 60 10.24 2.85 2.31
N ASP A 61 10.57 3.98 1.65
CA ASP A 61 11.08 5.15 2.38
C ASP A 61 10.02 5.57 3.41
N PRO A 62 10.32 5.54 4.73
CA PRO A 62 9.33 5.81 5.79
C PRO A 62 8.85 7.26 5.81
N ARG A 63 9.42 8.12 4.95
CA ARG A 63 9.06 9.52 4.79
C ARG A 63 8.19 9.76 3.56
N LEU A 64 7.68 8.71 2.93
CA LEU A 64 6.77 8.69 1.79
C LEU A 64 5.40 8.11 2.15
#